data_AF-A0A2J4RJ47-F1
#
_entry.id   AF-A0A2J4RJ47-F1
#
_cell.length_a   1.000
_cell.length_b   1.000
_cell.length_c   1.000
_cell.angle_alpha   90.00
_cell.angle_beta   90.00
_cell.angle_gamma   90.00
#
_symmetry.space_group_name_H-M   'P 1'
#
loop_
_entity.id
_entity.type
_entity.pdbx_description
1 polymer ?
#
loop_
_entity_poly.entity_id
_entity_poly.type
_entity_poly.pdbx_seq_one_letter_code
_entity_poly.pdbx_strand_id
1 'polypeptide(L)'
;MKETVAMLNQQYVMPEGLAPYAGVTAQSPWLASESEKRQRKICVSLEEAIRRSGLQNGMTISFHHAFRGGDKVVNMVVAKLAEMGFRDLTLASSSLIDAHWPLIEHIKNGVIRQIYTSGLRGKLGEAISA
;
A
#
# COMPACT_ATOMS: atom_id res chain seq x y z
N MET A 1 35.01 4.52 17.48
CA MET A 1 33.60 4.52 17.96
C MET A 1 33.06 3.11 18.13
N LYS A 2 33.45 2.12 17.30
CA LYS A 2 33.04 0.72 17.48
C LYS A 2 33.44 0.19 18.86
N GLU A 3 34.67 0.47 19.26
CA GLU A 3 35.28 0.09 20.53
C GLU A 3 34.58 0.78 21.70
N THR A 4 34.27 2.07 21.55
CA THR A 4 33.54 2.86 22.55
C THR A 4 32.13 2.33 22.77
N VAL A 5 31.38 2.02 21.70
CA VAL A 5 30.03 1.45 21.82
C VAL A 5 30.06 0.07 22.48
N ALA A 6 31.05 -0.76 22.16
CA ALA A 6 31.24 -2.06 22.83
C ALA A 6 31.50 -1.89 24.33
N MET A 7 32.37 -0.95 24.71
CA MET A 7 32.65 -0.62 26.10
C MET A 7 31.41 -0.08 26.83
N LEU A 8 30.65 0.82 26.20
CA LEU A 8 29.42 1.37 26.77
C LEU A 8 28.39 0.27 27.08
N ASN A 9 28.21 -0.67 26.15
CA ASN A 9 27.29 -1.80 26.33
C ASN A 9 27.75 -2.80 27.41
N GLN A 10 29.05 -2.87 27.72
CA GLN A 10 29.58 -3.74 28.77
C GLN A 10 29.53 -3.11 30.16
N GLN A 11 29.72 -1.81 30.25
CA GLN A 11 29.94 -1.11 31.53
C GLN A 11 28.70 -0.39 32.06
N TYR A 12 27.71 -0.14 31.21
CA TYR A 12 26.53 0.65 31.56
C TYR A 12 25.26 -0.03 31.08
N VAL A 13 24.13 0.35 31.70
CA VAL A 13 22.80 -0.02 31.21
C VAL A 13 22.47 0.88 30.02
N MET A 14 22.64 0.35 28.81
CA MET A 14 22.39 1.04 27.54
C MET A 14 21.14 0.49 26.85
N PRO A 15 20.46 1.28 25.99
CA PRO A 15 19.43 0.74 25.10
C PRO A 15 19.99 -0.34 24.17
N GLU A 16 19.19 -1.37 23.86
CA GLU A 16 19.58 -2.40 22.91
C GLU A 16 19.78 -1.83 21.49
N GLY A 17 20.77 -2.37 20.76
CA GLY A 17 21.00 -2.01 19.36
C GLY A 17 21.80 -0.72 19.14
N LEU A 18 22.49 -0.18 20.15
CA LEU A 18 23.38 0.97 19.97
C LEU A 18 24.44 0.67 18.89
N ALA A 19 24.45 1.48 17.82
CA ALA A 19 25.37 1.35 16.71
C ALA A 19 26.27 2.60 16.59
N PRO A 20 27.54 2.45 16.22
CA PRO A 20 28.41 3.60 15.98
C PRO A 20 27.96 4.39 14.74
N TYR A 21 28.23 5.70 14.75
CA TYR A 21 27.98 6.56 13.61
C TYR A 21 28.68 6.03 12.34
N ALA A 22 27.92 5.95 11.24
CA ALA A 22 28.35 5.34 9.98
C ALA A 22 28.33 6.31 8.78
N GLY A 23 28.10 7.61 9.01
CA GLY A 23 28.04 8.63 7.96
C GLY A 23 26.67 9.30 7.82
N VAL A 24 26.65 10.49 7.21
CA VAL A 24 25.46 11.36 7.13
C VAL A 24 24.31 10.70 6.33
N THR A 25 24.65 9.98 5.27
CA THR A 25 23.66 9.37 4.36
C THR A 25 23.40 7.90 4.65
N ALA A 26 24.05 7.30 5.67
CA ALA A 26 24.02 5.86 5.90
C ALA A 26 22.60 5.28 6.10
N GLN A 27 21.74 6.00 6.82
CA GLN A 27 20.34 5.64 7.06
C GLN A 27 19.35 6.53 6.27
N SER A 28 19.87 7.40 5.40
CA SER A 28 19.06 8.26 4.54
C SER A 28 19.76 8.42 3.18
N PRO A 29 19.81 7.34 2.37
CA PRO A 29 20.64 7.30 1.17
C PRO A 29 20.29 8.39 0.15
N TRP A 30 18.99 8.74 0.06
CA TRP A 30 18.50 9.79 -0.83
C TRP A 30 19.12 11.17 -0.58
N LEU A 31 19.74 11.42 0.58
CA LEU A 31 20.47 12.67 0.85
C LEU A 31 21.76 12.80 0.02
N ALA A 32 22.25 11.71 -0.57
CA ALA A 32 23.37 11.75 -1.50
C ALA A 32 23.04 12.45 -2.84
N SER A 33 21.75 12.68 -3.13
CA SER A 33 21.28 13.35 -4.34
C SER A 33 20.28 14.47 -4.01
N GLU A 34 20.63 15.71 -4.39
CA GLU A 34 19.77 16.90 -4.20
C GLU A 34 18.42 16.80 -4.91
N SER A 35 18.39 16.10 -6.04
CA SER A 35 17.16 15.83 -6.80
C SER A 35 16.35 14.74 -6.12
N GLU A 36 16.99 13.61 -5.81
CA GLU A 36 16.31 12.44 -5.24
C GLU A 36 15.67 12.76 -3.88
N LYS A 37 16.36 13.50 -3.00
CA LYS A 37 15.77 13.88 -1.70
C LYS A 37 14.43 14.63 -1.81
N ARG A 38 14.18 15.30 -2.94
CA ARG A 38 12.95 16.08 -3.21
C ARG A 38 11.92 15.28 -4.00
N GLN A 39 12.37 14.40 -4.90
CA GLN A 39 11.51 13.77 -5.90
C GLN A 39 11.31 12.27 -5.71
N ARG A 40 12.02 11.63 -4.76
CA ARG A 40 11.99 10.18 -4.54
C ARG A 40 10.62 9.53 -4.34
N LYS A 41 9.55 10.28 -4.09
CA LYS A 41 8.19 9.73 -3.92
C LYS A 41 7.34 9.78 -5.20
N ILE A 42 7.76 10.55 -6.19
CA ILE A 42 7.05 10.69 -7.46
C ILE A 42 7.17 9.37 -8.22
N CYS A 43 6.04 8.90 -8.77
CA CYS A 43 5.96 7.73 -9.65
C CYS A 43 5.42 8.22 -11.00
N VAL A 44 5.98 7.75 -12.12
CA VAL A 44 5.59 8.15 -13.47
C VAL A 44 4.31 7.45 -13.94
N SER A 45 3.90 6.38 -13.27
CA SER A 45 2.67 5.65 -13.57
C SER A 45 2.07 4.99 -12.33
N LEU A 46 0.80 4.59 -12.42
CA LEU A 46 0.13 3.79 -11.39
C LEU A 46 0.81 2.42 -11.22
N GLU A 47 1.28 1.81 -12.31
CA GLU A 47 1.99 0.53 -12.27
C GLU A 47 3.31 0.64 -11.48
N GLU A 48 4.06 1.73 -11.66
CA GLU A 48 5.26 1.99 -10.86
C GLU A 48 4.92 2.18 -9.38
N ALA A 49 3.85 2.91 -9.08
CA ALA A 49 3.39 3.09 -7.70
C ALA A 49 3.00 1.74 -7.05
N ILE A 50 2.31 0.87 -7.78
CA ILE A 50 1.95 -0.48 -7.30
C ILE A 50 3.21 -1.30 -7.03
N ARG A 51 4.18 -1.34 -7.97
CA ARG A 51 5.44 -2.08 -7.75
C ARG A 51 6.21 -1.57 -6.54
N ARG A 52 6.33 -0.24 -6.39
CA ARG A 52 7.10 0.39 -5.31
C ARG A 52 6.42 0.32 -3.95
N SER A 53 5.11 0.08 -3.92
CA SER A 53 4.38 -0.17 -2.67
C SER A 53 4.73 -1.52 -2.04
N GLY A 54 5.30 -2.45 -2.81
CA GLY A 54 5.58 -3.81 -2.33
C GLY A 54 4.34 -4.68 -2.18
N LEU A 55 3.23 -4.31 -2.83
CA LEU A 55 1.99 -5.08 -2.82
C LEU A 55 2.21 -6.49 -3.37
N GLN A 56 1.61 -7.48 -2.71
CA GLN A 56 1.65 -8.90 -3.08
C GLN A 56 0.24 -9.49 -3.06
N ASN A 57 0.07 -10.67 -3.66
CA ASN A 57 -1.17 -11.43 -3.56
C ASN A 57 -1.52 -11.70 -2.08
N GLY A 58 -2.80 -11.75 -1.75
CA GLY A 58 -3.25 -11.98 -0.39
C GLY A 58 -3.29 -10.73 0.52
N MET A 59 -2.65 -9.62 0.12
CA MET A 59 -2.61 -8.38 0.90
C MET A 59 -3.95 -7.62 0.91
N THR A 60 -4.03 -6.61 1.78
CA THR A 60 -5.19 -5.72 1.92
C THR A 60 -4.93 -4.38 1.27
N ILE A 61 -5.86 -3.90 0.45
CA ILE A 61 -5.87 -2.55 -0.14
C ILE A 61 -7.07 -1.75 0.39
N SER A 62 -6.94 -0.43 0.49
CA SER A 62 -7.98 0.42 1.08
C SER A 62 -8.26 1.68 0.27
N PHE A 63 -9.50 2.18 0.33
CA PHE A 63 -9.94 3.40 -0.34
C PHE A 63 -10.89 4.23 0.53
N HIS A 64 -10.84 5.55 0.37
CA HIS A 64 -11.81 6.46 0.97
C HIS A 64 -12.94 6.75 -0.03
N HIS A 65 -14.16 7.04 0.46
CA HIS A 65 -15.35 7.24 -0.39
C HIS A 65 -15.78 8.71 -0.54
N ALA A 66 -14.87 9.66 -0.30
CA ALA A 66 -15.20 11.09 -0.25
C ALA A 66 -15.69 11.67 -1.59
N PHE A 67 -15.35 11.03 -2.70
CA PHE A 67 -15.83 11.42 -4.03
C PHE A 67 -17.27 10.94 -4.33
N ARG A 68 -17.89 10.19 -3.41
CA ARG A 68 -19.27 9.69 -3.51
C ARG A 68 -19.48 8.96 -4.85
N GLY A 69 -20.66 9.17 -5.46
CA GLY A 69 -21.08 8.66 -6.78
C GLY A 69 -20.07 8.85 -7.91
N GLY A 70 -19.16 9.82 -7.78
CA GLY A 70 -18.18 10.18 -8.81
C GLY A 70 -16.79 9.57 -8.60
N ASP A 71 -16.62 8.63 -7.66
CA ASP A 71 -15.32 7.98 -7.48
C ASP A 71 -14.88 7.25 -8.75
N LYS A 72 -13.60 7.41 -9.07
CA LYS A 72 -12.93 6.71 -10.17
C LYS A 72 -11.74 5.89 -9.69
N VAL A 73 -11.29 6.09 -8.44
CA VAL A 73 -10.04 5.53 -7.94
C VAL A 73 -10.18 4.03 -7.74
N VAL A 74 -11.28 3.56 -7.14
CA VAL A 74 -11.49 2.13 -6.88
C VAL A 74 -11.46 1.33 -8.19
N ASN A 75 -12.27 1.73 -9.17
CA ASN A 75 -12.35 1.03 -10.45
C ASN A 75 -11.01 1.08 -11.21
N MET A 76 -10.35 2.24 -11.23
CA MET A 76 -9.07 2.43 -11.93
C MET A 76 -7.96 1.55 -11.34
N VAL A 77 -7.83 1.55 -10.01
CA VAL A 77 -6.77 0.78 -9.33
C VAL A 77 -7.04 -0.71 -9.41
N VAL A 78 -8.26 -1.17 -9.13
CA VAL A 78 -8.57 -2.61 -9.19
C VAL A 78 -8.44 -3.16 -10.61
N ALA A 79 -8.84 -2.38 -11.64
CA ALA A 79 -8.61 -2.77 -13.03
C ALA A 79 -7.11 -2.94 -13.34
N LYS A 80 -6.26 -1.99 -12.91
CA LYS A 80 -4.80 -2.10 -13.10
C LYS A 80 -4.20 -3.27 -12.32
N LEU A 81 -4.68 -3.54 -11.11
CA LEU A 81 -4.25 -4.70 -10.33
C LEU A 81 -4.64 -6.03 -11.00
N ALA A 82 -5.84 -6.11 -11.57
CA ALA A 82 -6.27 -7.26 -12.34
C ALA A 82 -5.39 -7.49 -13.59
N GLU A 83 -5.10 -6.43 -14.34
CA GLU A 83 -4.20 -6.45 -15.50
C GLU A 83 -2.78 -6.91 -15.13
N MET A 84 -2.27 -6.49 -13.98
CA MET A 84 -0.98 -6.92 -13.45
C MET A 84 -0.99 -8.35 -12.87
N GLY A 85 -2.13 -9.03 -12.86
CA GLY A 85 -2.24 -10.42 -12.41
C GLY A 85 -2.35 -10.62 -10.89
N PHE A 86 -2.74 -9.59 -10.14
CA PHE A 86 -2.94 -9.73 -8.70
C PHE A 86 -4.13 -10.64 -8.36
N ARG A 87 -3.99 -11.37 -7.25
CA ARG A 87 -4.96 -12.36 -6.77
C ARG A 87 -5.16 -12.25 -5.26
N ASP A 88 -6.30 -12.75 -4.81
CA ASP A 88 -6.57 -13.01 -3.39
C ASP A 88 -6.51 -11.77 -2.48
N LEU A 89 -6.73 -10.58 -3.04
CA LEU A 89 -6.68 -9.34 -2.29
C LEU A 89 -7.89 -9.19 -1.36
N THR A 90 -7.67 -8.53 -0.23
CA THR A 90 -8.76 -8.01 0.61
C THR A 90 -9.01 -6.56 0.25
N LEU A 91 -10.26 -6.22 -0.11
CA LEU A 91 -10.69 -4.85 -0.39
C LEU A 91 -11.32 -4.22 0.86
N ALA A 92 -10.63 -3.25 1.46
CA ALA A 92 -11.07 -2.50 2.63
C ALA A 92 -11.45 -1.05 2.27
N SER A 93 -12.43 -0.89 1.37
CA SER A 93 -12.97 0.44 1.06
C SER A 93 -13.96 0.87 2.14
N SER A 94 -13.77 2.08 2.67
CA SER A 94 -14.65 2.65 3.71
C SER A 94 -16.15 2.63 3.33
N SER A 95 -16.51 2.76 2.05
CA SER A 95 -17.87 2.52 1.54
C SER A 95 -17.81 2.18 0.04
N LEU A 96 -18.74 1.35 -0.45
CA LEU A 96 -18.90 1.01 -1.86
C LEU A 96 -20.27 1.46 -2.38
N ILE A 97 -20.27 2.10 -3.54
CA ILE A 97 -21.44 2.67 -4.21
C ILE A 97 -21.73 1.92 -5.51
N ASP A 98 -22.87 2.22 -6.14
CA ASP A 98 -23.30 1.53 -7.37
C ASP A 98 -22.31 1.67 -8.55
N ALA A 99 -21.57 2.78 -8.63
CA ALA A 99 -20.53 2.97 -9.65
C ALA A 99 -19.38 1.93 -9.56
N HIS A 100 -19.25 1.21 -8.45
CA HIS A 100 -18.26 0.14 -8.27
C HIS A 100 -18.75 -1.23 -8.77
N TRP A 101 -19.82 -1.29 -9.57
CA TRP A 101 -20.28 -2.51 -10.23
C TRP A 101 -19.19 -3.29 -10.99
N PRO A 102 -18.11 -2.69 -11.56
CA PRO A 102 -17.04 -3.47 -12.21
C PRO A 102 -16.31 -4.44 -11.27
N LEU A 103 -16.38 -4.21 -9.95
CA LEU A 103 -15.79 -5.12 -8.95
C LEU A 103 -16.37 -6.53 -9.02
N ILE A 104 -17.59 -6.72 -9.53
CA ILE A 104 -18.21 -8.04 -9.68
C ILE A 104 -17.30 -8.99 -10.48
N GLU A 105 -16.77 -8.53 -11.61
CA GLU A 105 -15.89 -9.36 -12.45
C GLU A 105 -14.51 -9.57 -11.81
N HIS A 106 -14.01 -8.60 -11.06
CA HIS A 106 -12.75 -8.75 -10.32
C HIS A 106 -12.88 -9.74 -9.15
N ILE A 107 -14.05 -9.85 -8.55
CA ILE A 107 -14.35 -10.90 -7.55
C ILE A 107 -14.42 -12.27 -8.23
N LYS A 108 -15.20 -12.41 -9.32
CA LYS A 108 -15.31 -13.68 -10.07
C LYS A 108 -13.96 -14.20 -10.58
N ASN A 109 -13.10 -13.30 -11.03
CA ASN A 109 -11.77 -13.65 -11.55
C ASN A 109 -10.71 -13.86 -10.46
N GLY A 110 -11.07 -13.76 -9.17
CA GLY A 110 -10.19 -14.03 -8.04
C GLY A 110 -9.17 -12.94 -7.73
N VAL A 111 -9.39 -11.71 -8.22
CA VAL A 111 -8.57 -10.55 -7.86
C VAL A 111 -8.85 -10.14 -6.41
N ILE A 112 -10.13 -10.10 -6.03
CA ILE A 112 -10.60 -9.78 -4.69
C ILE A 112 -11.29 -11.02 -4.10
N ARG A 113 -10.85 -11.47 -2.93
CA ARG A 113 -11.44 -12.61 -2.22
C ARG A 113 -12.23 -12.23 -0.96
N GLN A 114 -12.02 -11.01 -0.44
CA GLN A 114 -12.63 -10.55 0.81
C GLN A 114 -12.92 -9.06 0.75
N ILE A 115 -14.03 -8.62 1.33
CA ILE A 115 -14.43 -7.21 1.39
C ILE A 115 -14.72 -6.79 2.84
N TYR A 116 -14.17 -5.65 3.24
CA TYR A 116 -14.58 -4.90 4.43
C TYR A 116 -15.11 -3.54 3.97
N THR A 117 -16.37 -3.23 4.28
CA THR A 117 -16.97 -1.96 3.89
C THR A 117 -18.16 -1.58 4.80
N SER A 118 -18.44 -0.28 4.93
CA SER A 118 -19.63 0.19 5.66
C SER A 118 -20.89 0.14 4.82
N GLY A 119 -20.79 0.36 3.52
CA GLY A 119 -21.93 0.43 2.60
C GLY A 119 -21.68 -0.41 1.36
N LEU A 120 -22.72 -1.12 0.93
CA LEU A 120 -22.73 -1.92 -0.29
C LEU A 120 -24.09 -1.71 -0.96
N ARG A 121 -24.12 -1.22 -2.20
CA ARG A 121 -25.36 -0.79 -2.87
C ARG A 121 -25.35 -1.17 -4.36
N GLY A 122 -26.54 -1.16 -4.95
CA GLY A 122 -26.74 -1.37 -6.39
C GLY A 122 -26.31 -2.75 -6.84
N LYS A 123 -25.82 -2.86 -8.09
CA LYS A 123 -25.53 -4.17 -8.71
C LYS A 123 -24.52 -5.01 -7.91
N LEU A 124 -23.53 -4.36 -7.29
CA LEU A 124 -22.56 -5.06 -6.46
C LEU A 124 -23.20 -5.62 -5.18
N GLY A 125 -24.16 -4.90 -4.60
CA GLY A 125 -24.92 -5.35 -3.43
C GLY A 125 -25.79 -6.57 -3.72
N GLU A 126 -26.50 -6.52 -4.84
CA GLU A 126 -27.33 -7.63 -5.34
C GLU A 126 -26.48 -8.87 -5.61
N ALA A 127 -25.31 -8.72 -6.26
CA ALA A 127 -24.42 -9.83 -6.59
C ALA A 127 -23.79 -10.53 -5.38
N ILE A 128 -23.63 -9.84 -4.24
CA ILE A 128 -23.10 -10.44 -3.00
C ILE A 128 -24.19 -11.10 -2.16
N SER A 129 -25.43 -10.61 -2.26
CA SER A 129 -26.56 -11.08 -1.43
C SER A 129 -27.33 -12.25 -2.05
N ALA A 130 -27.07 -12.57 -3.32
CA ALA A 130 -27.64 -13.71 -4.03
C ALA A 130 -26.88 -15.00 -3.70
#